data_AF-A0A818DDI0-F1
#
_entry.id   AF-A0A818DDI0-F1
#
_cell.length_a   1.000
_cell.length_b   1.000
_cell.length_c   1.000
_cell.angle_alpha   90.00
_cell.angle_beta   90.00
_cell.angle_gamma   90.00
#
_symmetry.space_group_name_H-M   'P 1'
#
loop_
_entity.id
_entity.type
_entity.pdbx_description
1 polymer ?
#
loop_
_entity_poly.entity_id
_entity_poly.type
_entity_poly.pdbx_seq_one_letter_code
_entity_poly.pdbx_strand_id
1 'polypeptide(L)'
;IRKMLSCSCDTMVAMSDITDDGSIIFAKNSDRQVNEPLDIRYIPAATYLPNRKLRTTYIEIDQVEKTNSCILFSPRNIFGAEMGFNCHGLVIGNEALFTKIPSYNEGLTGMDLVRLVLERCSTSKEGKDLIIFLLNKYGQGGNCGFTSKFYYHSSFLLVDSNEGIFVNKASLPITRP
;
A
#
# COMPACT_ATOMS: atom_id res chain seq x y z
N ILE A 1 17.33 -27.27 7.91
CA ILE A 1 17.16 -25.85 8.28
C ILE A 1 17.34 -25.03 7.01
N ARG A 2 16.27 -24.73 6.26
CA ARG A 2 16.36 -23.78 5.14
C ARG A 2 16.50 -22.40 5.77
N LYS A 3 17.66 -21.75 5.59
CA LYS A 3 17.83 -20.33 5.89
C LYS A 3 16.73 -19.58 5.14
N MET A 4 15.81 -18.94 5.88
CA MET A 4 15.02 -17.86 5.31
C MET A 4 16.04 -16.82 4.84
N LEU A 5 16.15 -16.65 3.52
CA LEU A 5 16.80 -15.48 2.96
C LEU A 5 16.07 -14.27 3.55
N SER A 6 16.78 -13.48 4.35
CA SER A 6 16.32 -12.19 4.81
C SER A 6 16.20 -11.31 3.57
N CYS A 7 15.00 -11.22 3.02
CA CYS A 7 14.64 -10.17 2.08
C CYS A 7 14.25 -8.97 2.97
N SER A 8 14.87 -7.82 2.75
CA SER A 8 14.53 -6.54 3.38
C SER A 8 14.18 -5.51 2.31
N CYS A 9 12.99 -4.92 2.43
CA CYS A 9 12.53 -3.85 1.57
C CYS A 9 13.27 -2.59 2.00
N ASP A 10 13.60 -1.75 1.03
CA ASP A 10 14.17 -0.44 1.27
C ASP A 10 13.30 0.59 0.56
N THR A 11 12.91 1.66 1.25
CA THR A 11 12.23 2.81 0.66
C THR A 11 12.98 4.09 1.00
N MET A 12 13.16 4.96 0.01
CA MET A 12 13.80 6.26 0.15
C MET A 12 12.97 7.35 -0.53
N VAL A 13 13.03 8.55 0.05
CA VAL A 13 12.54 9.76 -0.60
C VAL A 13 13.61 10.86 -0.54
N ALA A 14 13.80 11.56 -1.65
CA ALA A 14 14.46 12.85 -1.69
C ALA A 14 13.42 13.91 -2.09
N MET A 15 13.15 14.85 -1.19
CA MET A 15 12.22 15.95 -1.43
C MET A 15 12.89 17.06 -2.25
N SER A 16 12.07 17.96 -2.81
CA SER A 16 12.53 19.01 -3.73
C SER A 16 13.49 20.03 -3.12
N ASP A 17 13.59 20.10 -1.80
CA ASP A 17 14.53 20.95 -1.07
C ASP A 17 15.95 20.37 -1.00
N ILE A 18 16.14 19.09 -1.35
CA ILE A 18 17.44 18.41 -1.31
C ILE A 18 17.92 17.87 -2.66
N THR A 19 17.12 18.01 -3.72
CA THR A 19 17.50 17.67 -5.10
C THR A 19 17.92 18.92 -5.87
N ASP A 20 18.95 18.80 -6.72
CA ASP A 20 19.53 19.93 -7.44
C ASP A 20 18.55 20.55 -8.48
N ASP A 21 17.68 19.72 -9.05
CA ASP A 21 16.69 20.13 -10.04
C ASP A 21 15.29 20.40 -9.44
N GLY A 22 15.15 20.32 -8.13
CA GLY A 22 13.87 20.45 -7.43
C GLY A 22 12.90 19.30 -7.68
N SER A 23 13.34 18.19 -8.28
CA SER A 23 12.52 16.99 -8.46
C SER A 23 12.26 16.27 -7.13
N ILE A 24 11.18 15.49 -7.06
CA ILE A 24 10.95 14.58 -5.95
C ILE A 24 11.30 13.17 -6.42
N ILE A 25 12.22 12.51 -5.70
CA ILE A 25 12.67 11.16 -6.03
C ILE A 25 12.11 10.21 -4.99
N PHE A 26 11.23 9.30 -5.43
CA PHE A 26 10.77 8.17 -4.63
C PHE A 26 11.40 6.89 -5.17
N ALA A 27 12.04 6.12 -4.30
CA ALA A 27 12.61 4.82 -4.65
C ALA A 27 12.14 3.76 -3.67
N LYS A 28 11.72 2.61 -4.19
CA LYS A 28 11.44 1.43 -3.40
C LYS A 28 12.03 0.19 -4.05
N ASN A 29 12.79 -0.54 -3.25
CA ASN A 29 13.16 -1.92 -3.53
C ASN A 29 12.15 -2.83 -2.83
N SER A 30 11.47 -3.68 -3.60
CA SER A 30 10.47 -4.61 -3.06
C SER A 30 11.10 -5.97 -2.85
N ASP A 31 10.90 -6.53 -1.66
CA ASP A 31 11.27 -7.90 -1.34
C ASP A 31 10.33 -8.87 -2.00
N ARG A 32 10.87 -9.63 -2.93
CA ARG A 32 10.05 -10.52 -3.73
C ARG A 32 10.61 -11.91 -3.70
N GLN A 33 9.69 -12.87 -3.61
CA GLN A 33 10.07 -14.26 -3.75
C GLN A 33 10.66 -14.47 -5.15
N VAL A 34 11.66 -15.35 -5.24
CA VAL A 34 12.32 -15.65 -6.51
C VAL A 34 11.27 -16.00 -7.57
N ASN A 35 11.39 -15.38 -8.74
CA ASN A 35 10.48 -15.52 -9.89
C ASN A 35 9.05 -14.99 -9.70
N GLU A 36 8.78 -14.20 -8.65
CA GLU A 36 7.49 -13.50 -8.55
C GLU A 36 7.43 -12.36 -9.59
N PRO A 37 6.46 -12.35 -10.52
CA PRO A 37 6.39 -11.35 -11.60
C PRO A 37 5.87 -9.99 -11.12
N LEU A 38 6.50 -8.88 -11.51
CA LEU A 38 6.02 -7.52 -11.23
C LEU A 38 5.22 -7.03 -12.45
N ASP A 39 3.91 -6.88 -12.31
CA ASP A 39 3.07 -6.34 -13.35
C ASP A 39 2.92 -4.81 -13.14
N ILE A 40 3.26 -4.03 -14.17
CA ILE A 40 2.97 -2.58 -14.20
C ILE A 40 1.58 -2.40 -14.83
N ARG A 41 0.64 -1.85 -14.06
CA ARG A 41 -0.76 -1.73 -14.46
C ARG A 41 -1.22 -0.29 -14.42
N TYR A 42 -1.75 0.22 -15.53
CA TYR A 42 -2.52 1.46 -15.54
C TYR A 42 -3.98 1.16 -15.19
N ILE A 43 -4.50 1.84 -14.18
CA ILE A 43 -5.90 1.80 -13.78
C ILE A 43 -6.53 3.15 -14.13
N PRO A 44 -7.53 3.20 -15.03
CA PRO A 44 -8.18 4.44 -15.37
C PRO A 44 -9.06 4.95 -14.23
N ALA A 45 -9.26 6.27 -14.18
CA ALA A 45 -10.24 6.87 -13.30
C ALA A 45 -11.64 6.34 -13.67
N ALA A 46 -12.47 6.11 -12.66
CA ALA A 46 -13.81 5.55 -12.85
C ALA A 46 -14.82 6.15 -11.86
N THR A 47 -16.08 6.16 -12.30
CA THR A 47 -17.24 6.54 -11.49
C THR A 47 -18.13 5.31 -11.28
N TYR A 48 -18.62 5.12 -10.06
CA TYR A 48 -19.44 3.99 -9.64
C TYR A 48 -20.77 4.45 -9.08
N LEU A 49 -21.81 3.61 -9.24
CA LEU A 49 -23.09 3.84 -8.58
C LEU A 49 -22.95 3.72 -7.05
N PRO A 50 -23.81 4.41 -6.27
CA PRO A 50 -23.84 4.28 -4.82
C PRO A 50 -24.02 2.83 -4.34
N ASN A 51 -23.56 2.55 -3.12
CA ASN A 51 -23.71 1.26 -2.41
C ASN A 51 -23.06 0.04 -3.10
N ARG A 52 -22.17 0.25 -4.07
CA ARG A 52 -21.39 -0.83 -4.67
C ARG A 52 -20.37 -1.38 -3.69
N LYS A 53 -20.13 -2.69 -3.78
CA LYS A 53 -19.03 -3.37 -3.09
C LYS A 53 -17.82 -3.51 -4.02
N LEU A 54 -16.64 -3.48 -3.42
CA LEU A 54 -15.36 -3.71 -4.08
C LEU A 54 -14.70 -4.95 -3.46
N ARG A 55 -14.44 -5.96 -4.27
CA ARG A 55 -13.62 -7.11 -3.89
C ARG A 55 -12.15 -6.73 -3.92
N THR A 56 -11.52 -6.72 -2.74
CA THR A 56 -10.06 -6.59 -2.56
C THR A 56 -9.41 -7.97 -2.66
N THR A 57 -8.15 -8.14 -2.23
CA THR A 57 -7.48 -9.44 -2.32
C THR A 57 -8.21 -10.54 -1.52
N TYR A 58 -8.65 -10.24 -0.30
CA TYR A 58 -9.31 -11.25 0.57
C TYR A 58 -10.73 -10.89 0.99
N ILE A 59 -11.05 -9.61 1.15
CA ILE A 59 -12.34 -9.16 1.68
C ILE A 59 -13.09 -8.25 0.70
N GLU A 60 -14.36 -8.01 0.96
CA GLU A 60 -15.15 -6.98 0.26
C GLU A 60 -15.33 -5.74 1.13
N ILE A 61 -15.18 -4.55 0.52
CA ILE A 61 -15.37 -3.26 1.19
C ILE A 61 -16.37 -2.39 0.43
N ASP A 62 -16.82 -1.31 1.07
CA ASP A 62 -17.61 -0.28 0.38
C ASP A 62 -16.77 0.42 -0.70
N GLN A 63 -17.34 0.54 -1.90
CA GLN A 63 -16.75 1.29 -3.01
C GLN A 63 -17.08 2.78 -2.88
N VAL A 64 -16.15 3.63 -3.31
CA VAL A 64 -16.36 5.08 -3.43
C VAL A 64 -16.96 5.44 -4.78
N GLU A 65 -17.66 6.58 -4.86
CA GLU A 65 -18.30 7.03 -6.09
C GLU A 65 -17.28 7.32 -7.20
N LYS A 66 -16.12 7.91 -6.87
CA LYS A 66 -15.10 8.31 -7.86
C LYS A 66 -13.73 7.79 -7.45
N THR A 67 -12.96 7.37 -8.44
CA THR A 67 -11.59 6.90 -8.28
C THR A 67 -10.63 7.66 -9.19
N ASN A 68 -9.45 7.95 -8.67
CA ASN A 68 -8.34 8.53 -9.42
C ASN A 68 -7.72 7.48 -10.35
N SER A 69 -7.17 7.93 -11.48
CA SER A 69 -6.34 7.04 -12.31
C SER A 69 -4.96 6.87 -11.67
N CYS A 70 -4.38 5.68 -11.76
CA CYS A 70 -3.08 5.38 -11.17
C CYS A 70 -2.26 4.36 -11.97
N ILE A 71 -0.95 4.37 -11.75
CA ILE A 71 -0.02 3.34 -12.19
C ILE A 71 0.41 2.54 -10.97
N LEU A 72 0.27 1.22 -11.07
CA LEU A 72 0.55 0.27 -10.01
C LEU A 72 1.71 -0.64 -10.38
N PHE A 73 2.61 -0.87 -9.43
CA PHE A 73 3.65 -1.89 -9.50
C PHE A 73 3.22 -3.03 -8.60
N SER A 74 2.67 -4.08 -9.19
CA SER A 74 1.87 -5.08 -8.49
C SER A 74 2.46 -6.47 -8.62
N PRO A 75 2.54 -7.25 -7.53
CA PRO A 75 2.55 -8.70 -7.65
C PRO A 75 1.36 -9.18 -8.49
N ARG A 76 1.53 -10.29 -9.18
CA ARG A 76 0.48 -10.84 -10.05
C ARG A 76 -0.66 -11.44 -9.23
N ASN A 77 -1.87 -11.39 -9.78
CA ASN A 77 -3.08 -12.02 -9.23
C ASN A 77 -3.57 -11.49 -7.87
N ILE A 78 -3.19 -10.27 -7.48
CA ILE A 78 -3.76 -9.59 -6.32
C ILE A 78 -4.50 -8.32 -6.74
N PHE A 79 -5.38 -7.83 -5.86
CA PHE A 79 -6.04 -6.55 -6.08
C PHE A 79 -5.04 -5.38 -5.97
N GLY A 80 -4.24 -5.40 -4.91
CA GLY A 80 -3.34 -4.34 -4.46
C GLY A 80 -2.09 -4.11 -5.31
N ALA A 81 -1.14 -3.36 -4.76
CA ALA A 81 0.17 -3.11 -5.36
C ALA A 81 1.24 -2.86 -4.28
N GLU A 82 2.51 -3.07 -4.61
CA GLU A 82 3.64 -2.80 -3.71
C GLU A 82 4.00 -1.31 -3.66
N MET A 83 3.80 -0.64 -4.79
CA MET A 83 3.95 0.81 -4.92
C MET A 83 3.16 1.31 -6.12
N GLY A 84 3.03 2.63 -6.21
CA GLY A 84 2.44 3.28 -7.38
C GLY A 84 2.31 4.78 -7.21
N PHE A 85 1.74 5.42 -8.21
CA PHE A 85 1.43 6.83 -8.20
C PHE A 85 0.13 7.12 -8.95
N ASN A 86 -0.53 8.23 -8.61
CA ASN A 86 -1.80 8.61 -9.23
C ASN A 86 -1.72 9.92 -10.02
N CYS A 87 -2.83 10.31 -10.66
CA CYS A 87 -2.92 11.52 -11.48
C CYS A 87 -2.72 12.85 -10.71
N HIS A 88 -2.69 12.82 -9.39
CA HIS A 88 -2.43 14.00 -8.55
C HIS A 88 -0.96 14.11 -8.12
N GLY A 89 -0.11 13.17 -8.55
CA GLY A 89 1.30 13.13 -8.14
C GLY A 89 1.53 12.52 -6.75
N LEU A 90 0.50 11.94 -6.13
CA LEU A 90 0.66 11.16 -4.90
C LEU A 90 1.34 9.83 -5.22
N VAL A 91 2.46 9.56 -4.54
CA VAL A 91 3.23 8.31 -4.59
C VAL A 91 3.11 7.60 -3.25
N ILE A 92 3.01 6.27 -3.27
CA ILE A 92 3.02 5.46 -2.04
C ILE A 92 3.72 4.12 -2.30
N GLY A 93 4.45 3.62 -1.30
CA GLY A 93 4.96 2.25 -1.25
C GLY A 93 4.81 1.66 0.14
N ASN A 94 4.55 0.35 0.23
CA ASN A 94 4.49 -0.37 1.50
C ASN A 94 5.78 -1.15 1.80
N GLU A 95 6.00 -1.43 3.08
CA GLU A 95 7.10 -2.30 3.54
C GLU A 95 6.58 -3.34 4.53
N ALA A 96 7.24 -4.50 4.58
CA ALA A 96 6.94 -5.54 5.54
C ALA A 96 7.60 -5.26 6.90
N LEU A 97 6.77 -5.17 7.94
CA LEU A 97 7.18 -5.07 9.33
C LEU A 97 6.93 -6.38 10.07
N PHE A 98 8.01 -6.96 10.59
CA PHE A 98 7.99 -8.12 11.46
C PHE A 98 7.97 -7.66 12.91
N THR A 99 6.76 -7.58 13.48
CA THR A 99 6.56 -7.11 14.86
C THR A 99 6.10 -8.25 15.76
N LYS A 100 6.14 -8.04 17.09
CA LYS A 100 5.59 -8.97 18.08
C LYS A 100 4.05 -8.98 18.12
N ILE A 101 3.39 -8.08 17.38
CA ILE A 101 1.93 -8.02 17.28
C ILE A 101 1.50 -9.11 16.29
N PRO A 102 0.58 -10.02 16.66
CA PRO A 102 0.09 -11.02 15.74
C PRO A 102 -0.61 -10.38 14.53
N SER A 103 -0.32 -10.88 13.33
CA SER A 103 -1.16 -10.66 12.16
C SER A 103 -2.34 -11.62 12.23
N TYR A 104 -3.57 -11.12 12.11
CA TYR A 104 -4.80 -11.89 12.24
C TYR A 104 -5.50 -12.07 10.88
N ASN A 105 -6.20 -13.19 10.68
CA ASN A 105 -7.31 -13.47 9.74
C ASN A 105 -7.27 -12.86 8.31
N GLU A 106 -8.38 -12.98 7.57
CA GLU A 106 -8.59 -12.23 6.33
C GLU A 106 -8.92 -10.76 6.66
N GLY A 107 -8.26 -9.83 5.97
CA GLY A 107 -8.40 -8.38 6.14
C GLY A 107 -7.86 -7.66 4.91
N LEU A 108 -7.61 -6.35 5.02
CA LEU A 108 -6.88 -5.63 3.97
C LEU A 108 -5.39 -5.95 4.08
N THR A 109 -4.77 -6.33 2.97
CA THR A 109 -3.29 -6.42 2.91
C THR A 109 -2.68 -5.02 2.83
N GLY A 110 -1.39 -4.88 3.12
CA GLY A 110 -0.68 -3.63 2.86
C GLY A 110 -0.75 -3.21 1.39
N MET A 111 -0.68 -4.19 0.49
CA MET A 111 -0.80 -3.96 -0.94
C MET A 111 -2.19 -3.46 -1.34
N ASP A 112 -3.26 -3.96 -0.70
CA ASP A 112 -4.62 -3.45 -0.93
C ASP A 112 -4.71 -1.98 -0.51
N LEU A 113 -4.13 -1.63 0.65
CA LEU A 113 -4.12 -0.26 1.16
C LEU A 113 -3.39 0.71 0.23
N VAL A 114 -2.25 0.30 -0.34
CA VAL A 114 -1.53 1.08 -1.37
C VAL A 114 -2.44 1.46 -2.52
N ARG A 115 -3.15 0.49 -3.11
CA ARG A 115 -4.04 0.75 -4.23
C ARG A 115 -5.24 1.62 -3.82
N LEU A 116 -5.84 1.35 -2.67
CA LEU A 116 -6.99 2.11 -2.17
C LEU A 116 -6.63 3.58 -1.92
N VAL A 117 -5.43 3.87 -1.40
CA VAL A 117 -4.94 5.25 -1.26
C VAL A 117 -4.80 5.91 -2.62
N LEU A 118 -4.14 5.25 -3.58
CA LEU A 118 -3.93 5.82 -4.91
C LEU A 118 -5.25 6.11 -5.64
N GLU A 119 -6.24 5.23 -5.50
CA GLU A 119 -7.56 5.41 -6.12
C GLU A 119 -8.42 6.46 -5.40
N ARG A 120 -8.19 6.78 -4.12
CA ARG A 120 -9.15 7.55 -3.29
C ARG A 120 -8.62 8.86 -2.70
N CYS A 121 -7.32 9.12 -2.79
CA CYS A 121 -6.67 10.27 -2.20
C CYS A 121 -5.88 11.07 -3.23
N SER A 122 -5.76 12.37 -3.00
CA SER A 122 -4.98 13.30 -3.83
C SER A 122 -3.70 13.76 -3.13
N THR A 123 -3.62 13.62 -1.80
CA THR A 123 -2.47 14.02 -0.98
C THR A 123 -2.02 12.90 -0.04
N SER A 124 -0.77 13.00 0.42
CA SER A 124 -0.15 12.11 1.39
C SER A 124 -0.89 12.13 2.74
N LYS A 125 -1.37 13.31 3.15
CA LYS A 125 -2.18 13.50 4.36
C LYS A 125 -3.52 12.77 4.28
N GLU A 126 -4.26 12.93 3.18
CA GLU A 126 -5.48 12.17 2.93
C GLU A 126 -5.20 10.66 2.93
N GLY A 127 -4.10 10.24 2.31
CA GLY A 127 -3.68 8.85 2.27
C GLY A 127 -3.44 8.26 3.66
N LYS A 128 -2.73 8.98 4.54
CA LYS A 128 -2.52 8.60 5.93
C LYS A 128 -3.86 8.44 6.67
N ASP A 129 -4.74 9.43 6.56
CA ASP A 129 -6.04 9.43 7.25
C ASP A 129 -6.94 8.30 6.74
N LEU A 130 -6.91 8.01 5.43
CA LEU A 130 -7.62 6.87 4.85
C LEU A 130 -7.06 5.53 5.33
N ILE A 131 -5.74 5.35 5.41
CA ILE A 131 -5.13 4.14 5.95
C ILE A 131 -5.62 3.89 7.39
N ILE A 132 -5.59 4.92 8.24
CA ILE A 132 -6.10 4.84 9.62
C ILE A 132 -7.57 4.38 9.62
N PHE A 133 -8.41 5.02 8.80
CA PHE A 133 -9.83 4.69 8.71
C PHE A 133 -10.07 3.24 8.27
N LEU A 134 -9.42 2.80 7.18
CA LEU A 134 -9.60 1.47 6.63
C LEU A 134 -9.10 0.38 7.57
N LEU A 135 -7.97 0.62 8.25
CA LEU A 135 -7.44 -0.31 9.24
C LEU A 135 -8.36 -0.45 10.46
N ASN A 136 -8.93 0.66 10.94
CA ASN A 136 -9.91 0.61 12.03
C ASN A 136 -11.20 -0.11 11.64
N LYS A 137 -11.66 0.06 10.39
CA LYS A 137 -12.93 -0.52 9.93
C LYS A 137 -12.82 -1.98 9.50
N TYR A 138 -11.72 -2.36 8.83
CA TYR A 138 -11.58 -3.65 8.16
C TYR A 138 -10.40 -4.50 8.67
N GLY A 139 -9.52 -3.93 9.49
CA GLY A 139 -8.32 -4.60 9.97
C GLY A 139 -7.26 -4.82 8.89
N GLN A 140 -6.13 -5.39 9.29
CA GLN A 140 -5.05 -5.81 8.39
C GLN A 140 -4.80 -7.30 8.51
N GLY A 141 -4.74 -7.99 7.38
CA GLY A 141 -4.62 -9.44 7.34
C GLY A 141 -4.52 -9.98 5.92
N GLY A 142 -4.41 -11.30 5.80
CA GLY A 142 -4.26 -12.01 4.52
C GLY A 142 -2.84 -12.52 4.25
N ASN A 143 -2.74 -13.52 3.37
CA ASN A 143 -1.46 -14.09 2.96
C ASN A 143 -0.79 -13.17 1.92
N CYS A 144 0.43 -12.72 2.20
CA CYS A 144 1.20 -11.86 1.30
C CYS A 144 2.29 -12.63 0.53
N GLY A 145 2.34 -13.96 0.64
CA GLY A 145 3.37 -14.77 0.00
C GLY A 145 2.91 -15.43 -1.31
N PHE A 146 3.83 -15.51 -2.27
CA PHE A 146 3.59 -16.08 -3.60
C PHE A 146 3.57 -17.62 -3.61
N THR A 147 4.65 -18.26 -3.15
CA THR A 147 4.80 -19.74 -3.14
C THR A 147 4.54 -20.37 -1.79
N SER A 148 4.58 -19.57 -0.72
CA SER A 148 4.41 -20.02 0.66
C SER A 148 3.62 -18.99 1.45
N LYS A 149 2.95 -19.43 2.51
CA LYS A 149 2.26 -18.52 3.42
C LYS A 149 3.24 -17.53 4.05
N PHE A 150 2.94 -16.25 3.97
CA PHE A 150 3.76 -15.18 4.52
C PHE A 150 2.86 -14.07 5.07
N TYR A 151 3.00 -13.75 6.35
CA TYR A 151 2.14 -12.81 7.05
C TYR A 151 2.99 -11.77 7.78
N TYR A 152 2.61 -10.50 7.65
CA TYR A 152 3.32 -9.39 8.27
C TYR A 152 2.39 -8.18 8.47
N HIS A 153 2.87 -7.20 9.22
CA HIS A 153 2.24 -5.89 9.25
C HIS A 153 2.89 -4.95 8.25
N SER A 154 2.14 -4.02 7.65
CA SER A 154 2.74 -3.05 6.73
C SER A 154 3.01 -1.69 7.35
N SER A 155 4.13 -1.10 6.99
CA SER A 155 4.33 0.35 7.00
C SER A 155 4.15 0.91 5.59
N PHE A 156 4.01 2.23 5.51
CA PHE A 156 3.82 2.97 4.27
C PHE A 156 4.65 4.24 4.28
N LEU A 157 5.25 4.57 3.14
CA LEU A 157 5.76 5.91 2.86
C LEU A 157 4.88 6.52 1.77
N LEU A 158 4.25 7.65 2.09
CA LEU A 158 3.43 8.44 1.18
C LEU A 158 4.15 9.73 0.86
N VAL A 159 4.17 10.16 -0.39
CA VAL A 159 4.84 11.38 -0.82
C VAL A 159 3.98 12.10 -1.85
N ASP A 160 3.81 13.41 -1.67
CA ASP A 160 3.24 14.30 -2.68
C ASP A 160 4.17 15.50 -2.90
N SER A 161 3.71 16.52 -3.65
CA SER A 161 4.52 17.70 -3.96
C SER A 161 4.93 18.54 -2.74
N ASN A 162 4.27 18.36 -1.60
CA ASN A 162 4.42 19.19 -0.41
C ASN A 162 5.14 18.47 0.73
N GLU A 163 4.85 17.19 0.95
CA GLU A 163 5.37 16.46 2.10
C GLU A 163 5.54 14.94 1.86
N GLY A 164 6.39 14.33 2.69
CA GLY A 164 6.53 12.89 2.83
C GLY A 164 6.08 12.43 4.21
N ILE A 165 5.19 11.43 4.27
CA ILE A 165 4.62 10.90 5.51
C ILE A 165 4.93 9.41 5.62
N PHE A 166 5.54 9.02 6.74
CA PHE A 166 5.71 7.62 7.11
C PHE A 166 4.59 7.17 8.08
N VAL A 167 3.96 6.04 7.78
CA VAL A 167 2.88 5.44 8.57
C VAL A 167 3.26 4.03 8.97
N ASN A 168 3.17 3.69 10.25
CA ASN A 168 3.36 2.33 10.72
C ASN A 168 2.29 1.95 11.76
N LYS A 169 2.13 0.65 12.01
CA LYS A 169 1.16 0.16 12.99
C LYS A 169 1.46 0.59 14.43
N ALA A 170 2.72 0.85 14.80
CA ALA A 170 3.05 1.33 16.14
C ALA A 170 2.51 2.75 16.41
N SER A 171 2.37 3.56 15.35
CA SER A 171 1.80 4.90 15.38
C SER A 171 0.26 4.92 15.31
N LEU A 172 -0.39 3.77 15.12
CA LEU A 172 -1.84 3.65 15.06
C LEU A 172 -2.38 3.17 16.42
N PRO A 173 -3.49 3.74 16.91
CA PRO A 173 -4.12 3.26 18.14
C PRO A 173 -4.44 1.77 18.00
N ILE A 174 -4.11 0.98 19.02
CA ILE A 174 -4.43 -0.45 19.08
C ILE A 174 -5.95 -0.55 19.26
N THR A 175 -6.70 -0.52 18.16
CA THR A 175 -8.12 -0.83 18.16
C THR A 175 -8.24 -2.35 18.01
N ARG A 176 -8.49 -3.04 19.12
CA ARG A 176 -9.10 -4.37 19.07
C ARG A 176 -10.60 -4.19 18.93
N PRO A 177 -11.32 -5.05 18.18
CA PRO A 177 -12.73 -5.27 18.47
C PRO A 177 -12.92 -5.80 19.90
#